data_AF-A0A1J3J6R2-F1
#
_entry.id   AF-A0A1J3J6R2-F1
#
_cell.length_a   1.000
_cell.length_b   1.000
_cell.length_c   1.000
_cell.angle_alpha   90.00
_cell.angle_beta   90.00
_cell.angle_gamma   90.00
#
_symmetry.space_group_name_H-M   'P 1'
#
loop_
_entity.id
_entity.type
_entity.pdbx_description
1 polymer ?
#
loop_
_entity_poly.entity_id
_entity_poly.type
_entity_poly.pdbx_seq_one_letter_code
_entity_poly.pdbx_strand_id
1 'polypeptide(L)' 'STLGGGDERSEIAFFDLETAVPAKSGKPFAILEFGAILVCPRKLVELYSYTTLVRPTDLSLIATLSKRRSGITRDGVLSA' A
#
# COMPACT_ATOMS: atom_id res chain seq x y z
N SER A 1 29.50 30.90 -10.96
CA SER A 1 29.43 29.74 -11.86
C SER A 1 28.19 28.95 -11.50
N THR A 2 27.20 28.98 -12.40
CA THR A 2 26.01 28.11 -12.47
C THR A 2 25.09 28.04 -11.24
N LEU A 3 24.17 29.01 -11.15
CA LEU A 3 22.79 28.74 -10.74
C LEU A 3 22.14 27.94 -11.89
N GLY A 4 22.33 26.62 -11.89
CA GLY A 4 21.72 25.69 -12.85
C GLY A 4 20.53 25.01 -12.18
N GLY A 5 19.36 25.13 -12.81
CA GLY A 5 18.04 24.82 -12.28
C GLY A 5 17.92 23.46 -11.59
N GLY A 6 17.00 23.39 -10.64
CA GLY A 6 16.66 22.17 -9.94
C GLY A 6 16.54 21.01 -10.91
N ASP A 7 17.37 19.99 -10.68
CA ASP A 7 16.96 18.63 -11.04
C ASP A 7 15.70 18.42 -10.19
N GLU A 8 14.54 18.80 -10.74
CA GLU A 8 13.26 18.23 -10.34
C GLU A 8 13.53 16.74 -10.42
N ARG A 9 13.92 16.14 -9.30
CA ARG A 9 14.07 14.70 -9.21
C ARG A 9 12.65 14.19 -9.35
N SER A 10 12.26 13.95 -10.59
CA SER A 10 11.00 13.31 -10.90
C SER A 10 11.23 11.83 -10.59
N GLU A 11 11.08 11.43 -9.34
CA GLU A 11 10.96 10.02 -9.02
C GLU A 11 9.58 9.48 -9.44
N ILE A 12 9.50 8.19 -9.74
CA ILE A 12 8.22 7.52 -9.98
C ILE A 12 7.84 6.78 -8.70
N ALA A 13 6.68 7.12 -8.14
CA ALA A 13 6.08 6.35 -7.06
C ALA A 13 5.12 5.31 -7.64
N PHE A 14 5.35 4.04 -7.35
CA PHE A 14 4.37 2.98 -7.57
C PHE A 14 3.65 2.72 -6.26
N PHE A 15 2.33 2.62 -6.33
CA PHE A 15 1.48 2.24 -5.21
C PHE A 15 0.84 0.90 -5.49
N ASP A 16 0.84 0.03 -4.50
CA ASP A 16 0.14 -1.24 -4.52
C ASP A 16 -0.74 -1.37 -3.27
N LEU A 17 -1.98 -1.83 -3.46
CA LEU A 17 -2.98 -1.87 -2.40
C LEU A 17 -3.58 -3.27 -2.30
N GLU A 18 -3.48 -3.86 -1.12
CA GLU A 18 -4.32 -5.02 -0.77
C GLU A 18 -5.62 -4.55 -0.12
N THR A 19 -6.74 -5.18 -0.49
CA THR A 19 -8.06 -4.81 0.03
C THR A 19 -8.82 -5.99 0.61
N ALA A 20 -9.71 -5.69 1.56
CA ALA A 20 -10.73 -6.61 2.00
C ALA A 20 -11.76 -6.79 0.88
N VAL A 21 -11.91 -8.04 0.42
CA VAL A 21 -13.00 -8.40 -0.50
C VAL A 21 -14.29 -8.57 0.30
N PRO A 22 -15.34 -7.79 0.02
CA PRO A 22 -16.58 -7.89 0.77
C PRO A 22 -17.25 -9.25 0.56
N ALA A 23 -17.80 -9.83 1.64
CA ALA A 23 -18.54 -11.09 1.58
C ALA A 23 -19.88 -10.99 0.81
N LYS A 24 -20.38 -9.76 0.57
CA LYS A 24 -21.62 -9.48 -0.16
C LYS A 24 -21.35 -8.39 -1.19
N SER A 25 -21.91 -8.56 -2.38
CA SER A 25 -21.88 -7.53 -3.42
C SER A 25 -22.51 -6.22 -2.93
N GLY A 26 -21.98 -5.09 -3.40
CA GLY A 26 -22.46 -3.75 -3.03
C GLY A 26 -21.90 -3.17 -1.73
N LYS A 27 -21.06 -3.91 -1.00
CA LYS A 27 -20.30 -3.35 0.13
C LYS A 27 -18.98 -2.71 -0.33
N PRO A 28 -18.48 -1.67 0.35
CA PRO A 28 -17.23 -1.02 0.00
C PRO A 28 -16.02 -1.93 0.32
N PHE A 29 -14.97 -1.79 -0.47
CA PHE A 29 -13.66 -2.36 -0.18
C PHE A 29 -12.96 -1.51 0.88
N ALA A 30 -12.17 -2.14 1.73
CA ALA A 30 -11.27 -1.45 2.65
C ALA A 30 -9.83 -1.79 2.30
N ILE A 31 -8.94 -0.79 2.30
CA ILE A 31 -7.50 -1.00 2.20
C ILE A 31 -7.02 -1.68 3.48
N LEU A 32 -6.23 -2.75 3.33
CA LEU A 32 -5.63 -3.52 4.42
C LEU A 32 -4.11 -3.40 4.45
N GLU A 33 -3.50 -3.15 3.30
CA GLU A 33 -2.09 -2.86 3.17
C GLU A 33 -1.90 -1.74 2.15
N PHE A 34 -1.00 -0.81 2.47
CA PHE A 34 -0.52 0.23 1.56
C PHE A 34 0.97 0.01 1.32
N GLY A 35 1.29 -0.46 0.11
CA GLY A 35 2.65 -0.60 -0.38
C GLY A 35 3.01 0.58 -1.29
N ALA A 36 4.25 1.04 -1.18
CA ALA A 36 4.83 1.97 -2.14
C ALA A 36 6.29 1.67 -2.41
N ILE A 37 6.73 1.91 -3.65
CA ILE A 37 8.15 1.99 -3.99
C ILE A 37 8.43 3.29 -4.73
N LEU A 38 9.59 3.88 -4.46
CA LEU A 38 10.11 5.03 -5.17
C LEU A 38 11.19 4.56 -6.15
N VAL A 39 11.07 4.92 -7.42
CA VAL A 39 11.94 4.43 -8.49
C VAL A 39 12.64 5.58 -9.20
N CYS A 40 13.93 5.42 -9.47
CA CYS A 40 14.67 6.33 -10.34
C CYS A 40 14.27 6.08 -11.79
N PRO A 41 13.65 7.04 -12.51
CA PRO A 41 13.15 6.80 -13.86
C PRO A 41 14.27 6.55 -14.88
N ARG A 42 15.48 7.09 -14.64
CA ARG A 42 16.62 6.98 -15.57
C ARG A 42 17.33 5.63 -15.46
N LYS A 43 17.34 5.04 -14.26
CA LYS A 43 18.06 3.80 -13.96
C LYS A 43 17.14 2.59 -13.78
N LEU A 44 15.84 2.84 -13.58
CA LEU A 44 14.82 1.82 -13.29
C LEU A 44 15.19 0.96 -12.08
N VAL A 45 15.80 1.58 -11.07
CA VAL A 45 16.13 0.94 -9.80
C VAL A 45 15.21 1.47 -8.69
N GLU A 46 14.79 0.58 -7.80
CA GLU A 46 14.14 0.94 -6.55
C GLU A 46 15.12 1.75 -5.70
N LEU A 47 14.65 2.89 -5.20
CA LEU A 47 15.37 3.78 -4.30
C LEU A 47 14.94 3.56 -2.85
N TYR A 48 13.62 3.42 -2.65
CA TYR A 48 13.01 3.20 -1.34
C TYR A 48 11.77 2.32 -1.49
N SER A 49 11.47 1.56 -0.45
CA SER A 49 10.22 0.83 -0.27
C SER A 49 9.55 1.25 1.02
N TYR A 50 8.22 1.18 1.01
CA TYR A 50 7.35 1.41 2.14
C TYR A 50 6.24 0.36 2.11
N THR A 51 5.92 -0.18 3.27
CA THR A 51 4.75 -1.03 3.44
C THR A 51 4.19 -0.81 4.83
N THR A 52 2.87 -0.74 4.93
CA THR A 52 2.16 -0.71 6.21
C THR A 52 0.85 -1.44 6.08
N LEU A 53 0.46 -2.12 7.15
CA LEU A 53 -0.94 -2.51 7.32
C LEU A 53 -1.78 -1.28 7.63
N VAL A 54 -3.06 -1.35 7.25
CA VAL A 54 -4.06 -0.30 7.46
C VAL A 54 -5.24 -0.91 8.19
N ARG A 55 -5.54 -0.36 9.37
CA ARG A 55 -6.72 -0.76 10.14
C ARG A 55 -7.97 -0.05 9.60
N PRO A 56 -8.98 -0.78 9.10
CA PRO A 56 -10.20 -0.16 8.62
C PRO A 56 -11.10 0.31 9.77
N THR A 57 -11.87 1.37 9.53
CA THR A 57 -12.86 1.88 10.49
C THR A 57 -13.98 0.87 10.74
N ASP A 58 -14.48 0.20 9.70
CA ASP A 58 -15.45 -0.88 9.82
C ASP A 58 -14.75 -2.24 9.95
N LEU A 59 -14.63 -2.72 11.19
CA LEU A 59 -14.00 -4.01 11.51
C LEU A 59 -14.81 -5.22 11.03
N SER A 60 -16.08 -5.05 10.63
CA SER A 60 -16.87 -6.14 10.05
C SER A 60 -16.32 -6.57 8.68
N LEU A 61 -15.59 -5.68 7.99
CA LEU A 61 -14.95 -5.97 6.70
C LEU A 61 -13.79 -6.96 6.83
N ILE A 62 -13.22 -7.08 8.04
CA ILE A 62 -12.16 -8.04 8.35
C ILE A 62 -12.65 -9.25 9.14
N ALA A 63 -13.96 -9.37 9.33
CA ALA A 63 -14.60 -10.43 10.10
C ALA A 63 -14.16 -11.84 9.64
N THR A 64 -14.01 -12.03 8.33
CA THR A 64 -13.75 -13.31 7.66
C THR A 64 -12.32 -13.43 7.13
N LEU A 65 -11.41 -12.51 7.49
CA LEU A 65 -9.99 -12.61 7.11
C LEU A 65 -9.33 -13.78 7.86
N SER A 66 -9.34 -14.95 7.23
CA SER A 66 -8.39 -16.03 7.51
C SER A 66 -7.09 -15.80 6.75
N LYS A 67 -6.01 -16.48 7.14
CA LYS A 67 -4.65 -16.32 6.57
C LYS A 67 -4.71 -16.43 5.03
N ARG A 68 -4.63 -15.30 4.34
CA ARG A 68 -4.65 -15.23 2.87
C ARG A 68 -3.28 -15.63 2.30
N ARG A 69 -3.22 -15.86 0.99
CA ARG A 69 -1.93 -16.00 0.27
C ARG A 69 -1.00 -14.81 0.49
N SER A 70 -1.56 -13.62 0.73
CA SER A 70 -0.79 -12.40 1.00
C SER A 70 -0.14 -12.36 2.39
N GLY A 71 -0.44 -13.32 3.28
CA GLY A 71 0.13 -13.35 4.63
C GLY A 71 -0.51 -12.35 5.60
N ILE A 72 -1.40 -11.46 5.14
CA ILE A 72 -2.17 -10.54 5.98
C ILE A 72 -3.05 -11.35 6.95
N THR A 73 -2.93 -11.03 8.24
CA THR A 73 -3.73 -11.64 9.31
C THR A 73 -4.66 -10.61 9.94
N ARG A 74 -5.79 -11.07 10.49
CA ARG A 74 -6.72 -10.20 11.21
C ARG A 74 -6.03 -9.47 12.37
N ASP A 75 -5.24 -10.18 13.16
CA ASP A 75 -4.57 -9.60 14.33
C ASP A 75 -3.51 -8.57 13.93
N GLY A 76 -2.81 -8.82 12.82
CA GLY A 76 -1.90 -7.83 12.23
C GLY A 76 -2.63 -6.55 11.85
N VAL A 77 -3.76 -6.66 11.15
CA VAL A 77 -4.58 -5.49 10.76
C VAL A 77 -5.17 -4.77 11.99
N LEU A 78 -5.52 -5.49 13.05
CA LEU A 78 -6.03 -4.90 14.29
C LEU A 78 -4.96 -4.13 15.08
N SER A 79 -3.70 -4.52 14.91
CA SER A 79 -2.54 -3.93 15.60
C SER A 79 -1.86 -2.80 14.81
N ALA A 80 -2.35 -2.53 13.60
CA ALA A 80 -1.89 -1.45 12.73
C ALA A 80 -2.39 -0.07 13.17
#